data_AF-A0A7T3KUL8-F1
#
_entry.id   AF-A0A7T3KUL8-F1
#
_cell.length_a   1.000
_cell.length_b   1.000
_cell.length_c   1.000
_cell.angle_alpha   90.00
_cell.angle_beta   90.00
_cell.angle_gamma   90.00
#
_symmetry.space_group_name_H-M   'P 1'
#
loop_
_entity.id
_entity.type
_entity.pdbx_description
1 polymer ?
#
loop_
_entity_poly.entity_id
_entity_poly.type
_entity_poly.pdbx_seq_one_letter_code
_entity_poly.pdbx_strand_id
1 'polypeptide(L)'
;MVAYELFGPVDAVLDSHITEEVLVIEAVLLGLVVLNIAARALAHRRHLSQAESGDADELSRHPFHVFTNVALVLGSFYFLTVHQHAGMVTAVIAIFVLMTDLFEFESRKVEVRREIDVEPPKAAIGVSLVALMYVAYVTFFYGPLGQFL
;
A
#
# COMPACT_ATOMS: atom_id res chain seq x y z
N MET A 1 1.27 19.49 -22.01
CA MET A 1 0.11 18.91 -21.31
C MET A 1 -0.44 19.96 -20.38
N VAL A 2 -1.76 20.09 -20.25
CA VAL A 2 -2.36 21.02 -19.29
C VAL A 2 -2.23 20.37 -17.91
N ALA A 3 -1.34 20.88 -17.07
CA ALA A 3 -1.31 20.52 -15.66
C ALA A 3 -2.57 21.08 -15.01
N TYR A 4 -3.44 20.19 -14.52
CA TYR A 4 -4.59 20.61 -13.73
C TYR A 4 -4.10 20.78 -12.29
N GLU A 5 -3.96 22.02 -11.81
CA GLU A 5 -3.70 22.31 -10.39
C GLU A 5 -4.97 22.04 -9.56
N LEU A 6 -5.33 20.77 -9.44
CA LEU A 6 -6.53 20.33 -8.74
C LEU A 6 -6.41 20.55 -7.23
N PHE A 7 -5.18 20.50 -6.69
CA PHE A 7 -4.86 20.60 -5.27
C PHE A 7 -3.81 21.66 -4.94
N GLY A 8 -3.43 22.51 -5.91
CA GLY A 8 -2.60 23.71 -5.72
C GLY A 8 -1.29 23.44 -4.99
N PRO A 9 -1.14 23.83 -3.70
CA PRO A 9 0.10 23.60 -2.95
C PRO A 9 0.55 22.14 -2.85
N VAL A 10 -0.39 21.18 -2.87
CA VAL A 10 -0.06 19.75 -2.84
C VAL A 10 0.57 19.34 -4.16
N ASP A 11 0.06 19.85 -5.29
CA ASP A 11 0.61 19.58 -6.61
C ASP A 11 2.03 20.13 -6.74
N ALA A 12 2.26 21.34 -6.27
CA ALA A 12 3.58 21.97 -6.28
C ALA A 12 4.66 21.14 -5.55
N VAL A 13 4.28 20.32 -4.57
CA VAL A 13 5.22 19.46 -3.84
C VAL A 13 5.28 18.06 -4.45
N LEU A 14 4.14 17.42 -4.70
CA LEU A 14 4.11 16.00 -5.07
C LEU A 14 4.39 15.75 -6.56
N ASP A 15 4.09 16.72 -7.43
CA ASP A 15 4.46 16.71 -8.86
C ASP A 15 5.88 17.30 -9.09
N SER A 16 6.58 17.67 -8.01
CA SER A 16 7.97 18.09 -8.11
C SER A 16 8.90 16.88 -8.29
N HIS A 17 10.10 17.15 -8.79
CA HIS A 17 11.10 16.16 -9.15
C HIS A 17 12.15 16.04 -8.04
N ILE A 18 12.42 14.82 -7.56
CA ILE A 18 13.56 14.52 -6.65
C ILE A 18 14.86 14.44 -7.46
N THR A 19 14.79 13.79 -8.62
CA THR A 19 15.82 13.78 -9.67
C THR A 19 15.15 14.16 -10.98
N GLU A 20 15.92 14.39 -12.05
CA GLU A 20 15.36 14.78 -13.37
C GLU A 20 14.22 13.87 -13.88
N GLU A 21 14.13 12.63 -13.37
CA GLU A 21 13.24 11.59 -13.88
C GLU A 21 12.32 10.98 -12.81
N VAL A 22 12.50 11.32 -11.52
CA VAL A 22 11.73 10.73 -10.42
C VAL A 22 10.90 11.79 -9.73
N LEU A 23 9.58 11.59 -9.73
CA LEU A 23 8.67 12.48 -9.00
C LEU A 23 8.67 12.20 -7.50
N VAL A 24 8.40 13.23 -6.71
CA VAL A 24 8.21 13.10 -5.26
C VAL A 24 7.10 12.09 -4.95
N ILE A 25 5.97 12.13 -5.67
CA ILE A 25 4.87 11.19 -5.46
C ILE A 25 5.29 9.73 -5.68
N GLU A 26 6.16 9.44 -6.65
CA GLU A 26 6.63 8.09 -6.92
C GLU A 26 7.47 7.55 -5.75
N ALA A 27 8.38 8.37 -5.23
CA ALA A 27 9.17 8.02 -4.06
C ALA A 27 8.30 7.89 -2.79
N VAL A 28 7.29 8.75 -2.63
CA VAL A 28 6.31 8.67 -1.54
C VAL A 28 5.54 7.36 -1.62
N LEU A 29 5.04 6.97 -2.80
CA LEU A 29 4.35 5.69 -2.99
C LEU A 29 5.25 4.50 -2.72
N LEU A 30 6.49 4.52 -3.19
CA LEU A 30 7.47 3.47 -2.90
C LEU A 30 7.70 3.33 -1.40
N GLY A 31 7.92 4.46 -0.71
CA GLY A 31 8.05 4.50 0.75
C GLY A 31 6.78 3.99 1.46
N LEU A 32 5.60 4.39 1.02
CA LEU A 32 4.32 3.94 1.57
C LEU A 32 4.13 2.43 1.41
N VAL A 33 4.50 1.84 0.27
CA VAL A 33 4.44 0.38 0.08
C VAL A 33 5.37 -0.34 1.05
N VAL A 34 6.62 0.13 1.21
CA VAL A 34 7.56 -0.45 2.17
C VAL A 34 7.04 -0.34 3.61
N LEU A 35 6.54 0.84 3.98
CA LEU A 35 5.95 1.08 5.30
C LEU A 35 4.70 0.22 5.52
N ASN A 36 3.87 0.02 4.50
CA ASN A 36 2.70 -0.84 4.56
C ASN A 36 3.09 -2.31 4.84
N ILE A 37 4.09 -2.83 4.14
CA ILE A 37 4.62 -4.18 4.36
C ILE A 37 5.17 -4.33 5.78
N ALA A 38 5.95 -3.36 6.25
CA ALA A 38 6.48 -3.36 7.62
C ALA A 38 5.35 -3.29 8.65
N ALA A 39 4.37 -2.41 8.44
CA ALA A 39 3.20 -2.27 9.30
C ALA A 39 2.38 -3.57 9.35
N ARG A 40 2.26 -4.31 8.24
CA ARG A 40 1.62 -5.62 8.21
C ARG A 40 2.39 -6.64 9.04
N ALA A 41 3.71 -6.68 8.93
CA ALA A 41 4.52 -7.60 9.73
C ALA A 41 4.35 -7.34 11.24
N LEU A 42 4.27 -6.07 11.64
CA LEU A 42 3.96 -5.67 13.01
C LEU A 42 2.52 -6.05 13.42
N ALA A 43 1.54 -5.81 12.55
CA ALA A 43 0.15 -6.16 12.78
C ALA A 43 -0.03 -7.66 12.99
N HIS A 44 0.60 -8.48 12.14
CA HIS A 44 0.55 -9.94 12.26
C HIS A 44 1.15 -10.44 13.57
N ARG A 45 2.31 -9.91 13.99
CA ARG A 45 2.89 -10.25 15.31
C ARG A 45 1.95 -9.91 16.47
N ARG A 46 1.27 -8.76 16.39
CA ARG A 46 0.26 -8.37 17.37
C ARG A 46 -0.95 -9.32 17.35
N HIS A 47 -1.45 -9.70 16.17
CA HIS A 47 -2.54 -10.67 16.06
C HIS A 47 -2.17 -12.02 16.68
N LEU A 48 -0.93 -12.50 16.52
CA LEU A 48 -0.45 -13.71 17.19
C LEU A 48 -0.54 -13.59 18.71
N SER A 49 -0.03 -12.49 19.28
CA SER A 49 -0.12 -12.27 20.73
C SER A 49 -1.55 -12.09 21.24
N GLN A 50 -2.45 -11.53 20.44
CA GLN A 50 -3.87 -11.36 20.79
C GLN A 50 -4.64 -12.67 20.68
N ALA A 51 -4.25 -13.55 19.77
CA ALA A 51 -4.88 -14.85 19.60
C ALA A 51 -4.60 -15.81 20.78
N GLU A 52 -3.57 -15.56 21.59
CA GLU A 52 -3.25 -16.36 22.78
C GLU A 52 -4.37 -16.35 23.83
N SER A 53 -5.23 -15.32 23.84
CA SER A 53 -6.38 -15.28 24.74
C SER A 53 -7.52 -16.21 24.31
N GLY A 54 -7.53 -16.65 23.05
CA GLY A 54 -8.63 -17.40 22.45
C GLY A 54 -9.90 -16.58 22.20
N ASP A 55 -9.90 -15.28 22.52
CA ASP A 55 -11.04 -14.39 22.30
C ASP A 55 -10.87 -13.58 21.02
N ALA A 56 -11.73 -13.85 20.03
CA ALA A 56 -11.69 -13.15 18.74
C ALA A 56 -12.08 -11.68 18.83
N ASP A 57 -12.74 -11.25 19.91
CA ASP A 57 -13.10 -9.85 20.11
C ASP A 57 -11.92 -9.01 20.65
N GLU A 58 -10.85 -9.66 21.15
CA GLU A 58 -9.59 -8.99 21.50
C GLU A 58 -8.73 -8.63 20.26
N LEU A 59 -9.00 -9.26 19.11
CA LEU A 59 -8.30 -8.95 17.87
C LEU A 59 -8.62 -7.53 17.41
N SER A 60 -7.57 -6.71 17.33
CA SER A 60 -7.69 -5.29 16.99
C SER A 60 -6.79 -4.92 15.81
N ARG A 61 -7.28 -4.09 14.90
CA ARG A 61 -6.48 -3.60 13.78
C ARG A 61 -5.35 -2.69 14.26
N HIS A 62 -4.15 -2.88 13.73
CA HIS A 62 -3.00 -2.04 14.06
C HIS A 62 -3.17 -0.64 13.44
N PRO A 63 -3.20 0.45 14.22
CA PRO A 63 -3.56 1.79 13.72
C PRO A 63 -2.59 2.30 12.66
N PHE A 64 -1.28 2.03 12.82
CA PHE A 64 -0.30 2.39 11.81
C PHE A 64 -0.51 1.64 10.49
N HIS A 65 -0.96 0.37 10.53
CA HIS A 65 -1.22 -0.39 9.32
C HIS A 65 -2.46 0.14 8.59
N VAL A 66 -3.52 0.46 9.35
CA VAL A 66 -4.72 1.15 8.81
C VAL A 66 -4.34 2.47 8.15
N PHE A 67 -3.51 3.29 8.82
CA PHE A 67 -3.01 4.54 8.26
C PHE A 67 -2.27 4.31 6.94
N THR A 68 -1.32 3.38 6.89
CA THR A 68 -0.56 3.10 5.65
C THR A 68 -1.44 2.59 4.52
N ASN A 69 -2.50 1.83 4.82
CA ASN A 69 -3.47 1.36 3.82
C ASN A 69 -4.26 2.53 3.21
N VAL A 70 -4.80 3.40 4.06
CA VAL A 70 -5.55 4.58 3.59
C VAL A 70 -4.63 5.53 2.82
N ALA A 71 -3.43 5.78 3.35
CA ALA A 71 -2.45 6.66 2.69
C ALA A 71 -2.02 6.11 1.32
N LEU A 72 -1.79 4.80 1.19
CA LEU A 72 -1.44 4.17 -0.08
C LEU A 72 -2.57 4.31 -1.12
N VAL A 73 -3.82 4.09 -0.71
CA VAL A 73 -4.99 4.27 -1.60
C VAL A 73 -5.13 5.72 -2.03
N LEU A 74 -5.10 6.67 -1.10
CA LEU A 74 -5.22 8.09 -1.43
C LEU A 74 -4.05 8.58 -2.30
N GLY A 75 -2.82 8.18 -1.97
CA GLY A 75 -1.64 8.49 -2.76
C GLY A 75 -1.73 7.92 -4.17
N SER A 76 -2.29 6.72 -4.34
CA SER A 76 -2.48 6.11 -5.66
C SER A 76 -3.51 6.85 -6.52
N PHE A 77 -4.60 7.34 -5.91
CA PHE A 77 -5.59 8.17 -6.61
C PHE A 77 -5.05 9.55 -6.95
N TYR A 78 -4.21 10.12 -6.09
CA TYR A 78 -3.47 11.33 -6.45
C TYR A 78 -2.52 11.06 -7.62
N PHE A 79 -1.76 9.97 -7.58
CA PHE A 79 -0.85 9.62 -8.68
C PHE A 79 -1.58 9.39 -10.00
N LEU A 80 -2.83 8.91 -9.96
CA LEU A 80 -3.70 8.82 -11.13
C LEU A 80 -4.01 10.19 -11.77
N THR A 81 -4.04 11.28 -11.01
CA THR A 81 -4.22 12.63 -11.59
C THR A 81 -2.95 13.17 -12.24
N VAL A 82 -1.77 12.71 -11.80
CA VAL A 82 -0.47 13.10 -12.33
C VAL A 82 -0.10 12.26 -13.56
N HIS A 83 -0.13 10.93 -13.43
CA HIS A 83 0.14 9.96 -14.48
C HIS A 83 -1.03 9.00 -14.65
N GLN A 84 -1.89 9.25 -15.65
CA GLN A 84 -3.14 8.51 -15.83
C GLN A 84 -2.94 6.98 -15.90
N HIS A 85 -2.01 6.50 -16.74
CA HIS A 85 -1.80 5.06 -16.89
C HIS A 85 -1.13 4.42 -15.67
N ALA A 86 0.00 4.99 -15.21
CA ALA A 86 0.76 4.43 -14.09
C ALA A 86 -0.02 4.51 -12.77
N GLY A 87 -0.72 5.63 -12.55
CA GLY A 87 -1.58 5.82 -11.41
C GLY A 87 -2.83 4.93 -11.42
N MET A 88 -3.41 4.62 -12.59
CA MET A 88 -4.54 3.68 -12.67
C MET A 88 -4.14 2.28 -12.20
N VAL A 89 -3.01 1.77 -12.68
CA VAL A 89 -2.50 0.45 -12.27
C VAL A 89 -2.14 0.46 -10.78
N THR A 90 -1.45 1.51 -10.31
CA THR A 90 -1.13 1.69 -8.88
C THR A 90 -2.40 1.68 -8.03
N ALA A 91 -3.45 2.39 -8.43
CA ALA A 91 -4.71 2.48 -7.70
C ALA A 91 -5.44 1.14 -7.62
N VAL A 92 -5.51 0.40 -8.73
CA VAL A 92 -6.09 -0.95 -8.72
C VAL A 92 -5.31 -1.85 -7.76
N ILE A 93 -3.98 -1.85 -7.81
CA ILE A 93 -3.16 -2.65 -6.90
C ILE A 93 -3.36 -2.23 -5.44
N ALA A 94 -3.37 -0.92 -5.14
CA ALA A 94 -3.59 -0.41 -3.78
C ALA A 94 -4.97 -0.81 -3.22
N ILE A 95 -6.01 -0.82 -4.06
CA ILE A 95 -7.33 -1.33 -3.69
C ILE A 95 -7.25 -2.83 -3.35
N PHE A 96 -6.54 -3.63 -4.16
CA PHE A 96 -6.35 -5.05 -3.84
C PHE A 96 -5.57 -5.26 -2.54
N VAL A 97 -4.54 -4.44 -2.26
CA VAL A 97 -3.81 -4.49 -0.97
C VAL A 97 -4.80 -4.27 0.18
N LEU A 98 -5.58 -3.18 0.12
CA LEU A 98 -6.60 -2.87 1.13
C LEU A 98 -7.61 -4.01 1.28
N MET A 99 -8.13 -4.53 0.17
CA MET A 99 -9.11 -5.63 0.20
C MET A 99 -8.53 -6.88 0.84
N THR A 100 -7.31 -7.27 0.48
CA THR A 100 -6.66 -8.44 1.09
C THR A 100 -6.45 -8.26 2.59
N ASP A 101 -6.08 -7.07 3.06
CA ASP A 101 -5.90 -6.80 4.49
C ASP A 101 -7.24 -6.81 5.25
N LEU A 102 -8.32 -6.33 4.64
CA LEU A 102 -9.66 -6.40 5.24
C LEU A 102 -10.12 -7.85 5.42
N PHE A 103 -9.99 -8.68 4.37
CA PHE A 103 -10.38 -10.08 4.44
C PHE A 103 -9.46 -10.90 5.34
N GLU A 104 -8.17 -10.57 5.38
CA GLU A 104 -7.22 -11.20 6.29
C GLU A 104 -7.64 -10.98 7.73
N PHE A 105 -7.96 -9.74 8.12
CA PHE A 105 -8.41 -9.48 9.49
C PHE A 105 -9.67 -10.28 9.88
N GLU A 106 -10.67 -10.35 8.98
CA GLU A 106 -11.86 -11.15 9.23
C GLU A 106 -11.55 -12.65 9.27
N SER A 107 -10.60 -13.14 8.47
CA SER A 107 -10.18 -14.55 8.51
C SER A 107 -9.49 -14.89 9.84
N ARG A 108 -8.66 -14.00 10.40
CA ARG A 108 -8.03 -14.21 11.72
C ARG A 108 -9.07 -14.34 12.84
N LYS A 109 -10.13 -13.53 12.81
CA LYS A 109 -11.23 -13.67 13.77
C LYS A 109 -11.92 -15.02 13.67
N VAL A 110 -12.14 -15.52 12.45
CA VAL A 110 -12.74 -16.84 12.22
C VAL A 110 -11.82 -17.94 12.71
N GLU A 111 -10.51 -17.81 12.52
CA GLU A 111 -9.51 -18.78 13.00
C GLU A 111 -9.49 -18.87 14.53
N VAL A 112 -9.43 -17.72 15.22
CA VAL A 112 -9.48 -17.68 16.69
C VAL A 112 -10.79 -18.29 17.22
N ARG A 113 -11.95 -17.95 16.62
CA ARG A 113 -13.26 -18.53 16.99
C ARG A 113 -13.35 -20.04 16.79
N ARG A 114 -12.52 -20.60 15.90
CA ARG A 114 -12.48 -22.03 15.58
C ARG A 114 -11.34 -22.75 16.30
N GLU A 115 -10.62 -22.06 17.17
CA GLU A 115 -9.48 -22.62 17.92
C GLU A 115 -8.42 -23.23 16.98
N ILE A 116 -8.20 -22.61 15.81
CA ILE A 116 -7.15 -22.99 14.87
C ILE A 116 -6.03 -21.95 14.88
N ASP A 117 -4.81 -22.41 14.60
CA ASP A 117 -3.64 -21.57 14.56
C ASP A 117 -3.78 -20.46 13.53
N VAL A 118 -3.35 -19.26 13.92
CA VAL A 118 -3.36 -18.07 13.08
C VAL A 118 -2.32 -18.24 11.96
N GLU A 119 -2.81 -18.45 10.73
CA GLU A 119 -1.94 -18.61 9.56
C GLU A 119 -1.22 -17.31 9.15
N PRO A 120 -0.11 -17.41 8.40
CA PRO A 120 0.50 -16.23 7.78
C PRO A 120 -0.42 -15.61 6.70
N PRO A 121 -0.35 -14.28 6.47
CA PRO A 121 -1.22 -13.55 5.55
C PRO A 121 -0.81 -13.73 4.08
N LYS A 122 -0.88 -14.95 3.55
CA LYS A 122 -0.35 -15.36 2.23
C LYS A 122 -0.84 -14.47 1.07
N ALA A 123 -2.15 -14.22 0.99
CA ALA A 123 -2.74 -13.41 -0.08
C ALA A 123 -2.25 -11.96 -0.04
N ALA A 124 -2.24 -11.35 1.15
CA ALA A 124 -1.79 -9.99 1.33
C ALA A 124 -0.29 -9.84 1.01
N ILE A 125 0.54 -10.81 1.40
CA ILE A 125 1.97 -10.86 1.02
C ILE A 125 2.10 -10.85 -0.51
N GLY A 126 1.37 -11.71 -1.21
CA GLY A 126 1.41 -11.79 -2.67
C GLY A 126 1.06 -10.45 -3.34
N VAL A 127 -0.04 -9.83 -2.92
CA VAL A 127 -0.47 -8.54 -3.49
C VAL A 127 0.50 -7.41 -3.16
N SER A 128 1.08 -7.37 -1.96
CA SER A 128 2.07 -6.35 -1.62
C SER A 128 3.40 -6.52 -2.36
N LEU A 129 3.79 -7.75 -2.70
CA LEU A 129 4.93 -7.96 -3.60
C LEU A 129 4.64 -7.39 -4.99
N VAL A 130 3.42 -7.60 -5.51
CA VAL A 130 3.00 -7.00 -6.78
C VAL A 130 3.03 -5.46 -6.69
N ALA A 131 2.54 -4.88 -5.60
CA ALA A 131 2.60 -3.44 -5.34
C ALA A 131 4.05 -2.93 -5.33
N LEU A 132 4.94 -3.60 -4.59
CA LEU A 132 6.34 -3.22 -4.50
C LEU A 132 7.04 -3.28 -5.85
N MET A 133 6.87 -4.39 -6.58
CA MET A 133 7.47 -4.57 -7.90
C MET A 133 6.97 -3.52 -8.89
N TYR A 134 5.66 -3.26 -8.92
CA TYR A 134 5.10 -2.31 -9.86
C TYR A 134 5.52 -0.86 -9.56
N VAL A 135 5.39 -0.43 -8.30
CA VAL A 135 5.76 0.94 -7.91
C VAL A 135 7.28 1.13 -8.09
N ALA A 136 8.11 0.16 -7.71
CA ALA A 136 9.55 0.23 -7.96
C ALA A 136 9.88 0.28 -9.47
N TYR A 137 9.17 -0.49 -10.30
CA TYR A 137 9.32 -0.40 -11.75
C TYR A 137 8.98 1.00 -12.27
N VAL A 138 7.88 1.60 -11.81
CA VAL A 138 7.50 2.97 -12.19
C VAL A 138 8.58 3.97 -11.76
N THR A 139 8.96 3.95 -10.48
CA THR A 139 9.94 4.88 -9.91
C THR A 139 11.33 4.76 -10.53
N PHE A 140 11.81 3.55 -10.84
CA PHE A 140 13.21 3.36 -11.27
C PHE A 140 13.40 3.14 -12.78
N PHE A 141 12.36 2.73 -13.51
CA PHE A 141 12.50 2.33 -14.91
C PHE A 141 11.55 3.07 -15.85
N TYR A 142 10.32 3.36 -15.43
CA TYR A 142 9.36 4.04 -16.31
C TYR A 142 9.75 5.50 -16.58
N GLY A 143 10.20 6.25 -15.56
CA GLY A 143 10.80 7.57 -15.76
C GLY A 143 12.15 7.51 -16.47
N PRO A 144 13.19 6.88 -15.87
CA PRO A 144 14.56 6.90 -16.39
C PRO A 144 14.84 6.20 -17.72
N LEU A 145 14.21 5.04 -17.96
CA LEU A 145 14.53 4.17 -19.10
C LEU A 145 13.47 4.18 -20.21
N GLY A 146 12.28 4.73 -19.95
CA GLY A 146 11.23 4.92 -20.96
C GLY A 146 11.62 5.87 -22.09
N GLN A 147 12.66 6.69 -21.91
CA GLN A 147 13.19 7.61 -22.94
C GLN A 147 14.20 6.95 -23.91
N PHE A 148 14.72 5.77 -23.56
CA PHE A 148 15.74 5.05 -24.35
C PHE A 148 15.18 3.85 -25.14
N LEU A 149 13.88 3.58 -25.02
CA LEU A 149 13.12 2.59 -25.79
C LEU A 149 12.11 3.30 -26.69
#